data_AF-A0A6V8P6R3-F1
#
_entry.id   AF-A0A6V8P6R3-F1
#
_cell.length_a   1.000
_cell.length_b   1.000
_cell.length_c   1.000
_cell.angle_alpha   90.00
_cell.angle_beta   90.00
_cell.angle_gamma   90.00
#
_symmetry.space_group_name_H-M   'P 1'
#
loop_
_entity.id
_entity.type
_entity.pdbx_description
1 polymer ?
#
loop_
_entity_poly.entity_id
_entity_poly.type
_entity_poly.pdbx_seq_one_letter_code
_entity_poly.pdbx_strand_id
1 'polypeptide(L)'
;MLILGESGTGKELFVRAIHYLSPRKEYPFVPINCAAIPRELLESELFGHEKGAFTGADFKKLGKFELADKGTVFLDEIGEMDTALQ
;
A
#
# COMPACT_ATOMS: atom_id res chain seq x y z
N MET A 1 -12.52 1.77 4.16
CA MET A 1 -13.06 3.14 4.06
C MET A 1 -12.68 3.67 2.68
N LEU A 2 -13.60 4.32 1.97
CA LEU A 2 -13.33 4.94 0.67
C LEU A 2 -13.32 6.46 0.85
N ILE A 3 -12.30 7.11 0.29
CA ILE A 3 -12.17 8.58 0.29
C ILE A 3 -12.17 9.02 -1.17
N LEU A 4 -13.13 9.88 -1.52
CA LEU A 4 -13.27 10.45 -2.85
C LEU A 4 -12.87 11.92 -2.79
N GLY A 5 -12.16 12.38 -3.81
CA GLY A 5 -11.69 13.75 -3.91
C GLY A 5 -10.57 13.87 -4.93
N GLU A 6 -10.38 15.07 -5.47
CA GLU A 6 -9.33 15.36 -6.46
C GLU A 6 -7.93 15.07 -5.90
N SER A 7 -6.97 14.80 -6.79
CA SER A 7 -5.58 14.63 -6.41
C SER A 7 -5.01 15.93 -5.82
N GLY A 8 -4.13 15.84 -4.82
CA GLY A 8 -3.54 17.01 -4.16
C GLY A 8 -4.42 17.71 -3.11
N THR A 9 -5.61 17.20 -2.80
CA THR A 9 -6.53 17.77 -1.78
C THR A 9 -6.17 17.42 -0.33
N GLY A 10 -5.02 16.78 -0.09
CA GLY A 10 -4.57 16.41 1.25
C GLY A 10 -5.25 15.14 1.82
N LYS A 11 -5.74 14.25 0.97
CA LYS A 11 -6.37 12.96 1.36
C LYS A 11 -5.51 12.16 2.35
N GLU A 12 -4.19 12.12 2.14
CA GLU A 12 -3.27 11.42 3.04
C GLU A 12 -3.31 11.98 4.47
N LEU A 13 -3.34 13.30 4.65
CA LEU A 13 -3.42 13.93 5.98
C LEU A 13 -4.72 13.53 6.70
N PHE A 14 -5.82 13.47 5.96
CA PHE A 14 -7.10 13.01 6.49
C PHE A 14 -7.04 11.54 6.92
N VAL A 15 -6.44 10.66 6.12
CA VAL A 15 -6.30 9.22 6.47
C VAL A 15 -5.39 9.04 7.67
N ARG A 16 -4.29 9.80 7.74
CA ARG A 16 -3.37 9.79 8.89
C ARG A 16 -4.11 10.19 10.17
N ALA A 17 -4.94 11.23 10.12
CA ALA A 17 -5.76 11.63 11.27
C ALA A 17 -6.70 10.49 11.71
N ILE A 18 -7.35 9.80 10.75
CA ILE A 18 -8.20 8.64 11.06
C ILE A 18 -7.39 7.53 11.73
N HIS A 19 -6.21 7.20 11.22
CA HIS A 19 -5.34 6.20 11.81
C HIS A 19 -4.95 6.57 13.26
N TYR A 20 -4.52 7.82 13.50
CA TYR A 20 -4.16 8.31 14.84
C TYR A 20 -5.31 8.32 15.85
N LEU A 21 -6.55 8.51 15.36
CA LEU A 21 -7.75 8.47 16.20
C LEU A 21 -8.32 7.05 16.36
N SER A 22 -7.79 6.06 15.65
CA SER A 22 -8.24 4.68 15.72
C SER A 22 -7.60 3.91 16.89
N PRO A 23 -8.18 2.77 17.30
CA PRO A 23 -7.52 1.84 18.23
C PRO A 23 -6.19 1.28 17.73
N ARG A 24 -5.86 1.47 16.43
CA ARG A 24 -4.65 0.96 15.79
C ARG A 24 -3.51 1.98 15.71
N LYS A 25 -3.64 3.14 16.34
CA LYS A 25 -2.67 4.25 16.29
C LYS A 25 -1.22 3.91 16.68
N GLU A 26 -1.02 2.84 17.46
CA GLU A 26 0.31 2.37 17.88
C GLU A 26 0.92 1.37 16.88
N TYR A 27 0.16 0.95 15.87
CA TYR A 27 0.60 0.03 14.82
C TYR A 27 0.97 0.80 13.54
N PRO A 28 1.69 0.18 12.59
CA PRO A 28 2.17 0.87 11.40
C PRO A 28 1.06 1.50 10.53
N PHE A 29 1.36 2.67 9.97
CA PHE A 29 0.60 3.27 8.87
C PHE A 29 1.44 3.20 7.59
N VAL A 30 0.98 2.45 6.60
CA VAL A 30 1.70 2.19 5.35
C VAL A 30 0.95 2.82 4.17
N PRO A 31 1.36 4.01 3.71
CA PRO A 31 0.81 4.61 2.50
C PRO A 31 1.44 3.97 1.24
N ILE A 32 0.61 3.76 0.23
CA ILE A 32 0.97 3.17 -1.05
C ILE A 32 0.30 4.01 -2.13
N ASN A 33 1.11 4.65 -2.97
CA ASN A 33 0.61 5.34 -4.16
C ASN A 33 0.64 4.35 -5.33
N CYS A 34 -0.53 3.86 -5.74
CA CYS A 34 -0.66 2.85 -6.79
C CYS A 34 -0.22 3.38 -8.16
N ALA A 35 -0.35 4.68 -8.42
CA ALA A 35 0.09 5.31 -9.66
C ALA A 35 1.61 5.48 -9.76
N ALA A 36 2.33 5.42 -8.64
CA ALA A 36 3.78 5.60 -8.58
C ALA A 36 4.59 4.30 -8.70
N ILE A 37 3.93 3.14 -8.64
CA ILE A 37 4.57 1.82 -8.70
C ILE A 37 4.34 1.23 -10.10
N PRO A 38 5.39 0.80 -10.82
CA PRO A 38 5.23 0.10 -12.09
C PRO A 38 4.32 -1.13 -11.94
N ARG A 39 3.43 -1.36 -12.90
CA ARG A 39 2.38 -2.40 -12.80
C ARG A 39 2.97 -3.79 -12.56
N GLU A 40 4.07 -4.10 -13.24
CA GLU A 40 4.81 -5.35 -13.13
C GLU A 40 5.44 -5.59 -11.75
N LEU A 41 5.62 -4.53 -10.94
CA LEU A 41 6.16 -4.62 -9.59
C LEU A 41 5.09 -4.52 -8.51
N LEU A 42 3.88 -4.06 -8.84
CA LEU A 42 2.83 -3.75 -7.88
C LEU A 42 2.48 -4.95 -6.99
N GLU A 43 2.30 -6.12 -7.58
CA GLU A 43 2.04 -7.36 -6.84
C GLU A 43 3.14 -7.67 -5.83
N SER A 44 4.41 -7.66 -6.29
CA SER A 44 5.57 -7.91 -5.44
C SER A 44 5.75 -6.84 -4.35
N GLU A 45 5.39 -5.59 -4.59
CA GLU A 45 5.41 -4.56 -3.54
C GLU A 45 4.33 -4.83 -2.49
N LEU A 46 3.10 -5.16 -2.91
CA LEU A 46 1.97 -5.37 -2.01
C LEU A 46 2.13 -6.63 -1.16
N PHE A 47 2.48 -7.75 -1.80
CA PHE A 47 2.49 -9.08 -1.19
C PHE A 47 3.90 -9.59 -0.85
N GLY A 48 4.93 -8.97 -1.39
CA GLY A 48 6.30 -9.44 -1.22
C GLY A 48 6.63 -10.58 -2.17
N HIS A 49 7.83 -11.12 -2.02
CA HIS A 49 8.27 -12.32 -2.74
C HIS A 49 9.34 -13.06 -1.94
N GLU A 50 9.42 -14.37 -2.18
CA GLU A 50 10.53 -15.18 -1.71
C GLU A 50 11.72 -15.11 -2.68
N LYS A 51 12.91 -15.41 -2.17
CA LYS A 51 14.12 -15.47 -3.00
C LYS A 51 13.92 -16.50 -4.12
N GLY A 52 14.18 -16.10 -5.37
CA GLY A 52 14.05 -16.95 -6.54
C GLY A 52 12.63 -17.05 -7.13
N ALA A 53 11.67 -16.25 -6.66
CA ALA A 53 10.31 -16.23 -7.21
C ALA A 53 10.26 -15.79 -8.69
N PHE A 54 11.18 -14.94 -9.13
CA PHE A 54 11.34 -14.50 -10.52
C PHE A 54 12.81 -14.11 -10.82
N THR A 55 13.13 -13.89 -12.10
CA THR A 55 14.47 -13.44 -12.52
C THR A 55 14.79 -12.06 -11.92
N GLY A 56 15.75 -12.00 -11.00
CA GLY A 56 16.09 -10.78 -10.25
C GLY A 56 15.58 -10.75 -8.80
N ALA A 57 14.86 -11.79 -8.34
CA ALA A 57 14.47 -11.96 -6.94
C ALA A 57 15.65 -12.48 -6.09
N ASP A 58 16.70 -11.68 -5.96
CA ASP A 58 17.96 -12.08 -5.30
C ASP A 58 17.81 -12.29 -3.79
N PHE A 59 16.78 -11.68 -3.20
CA PHE A 59 16.48 -11.69 -1.77
C PHE A 59 14.99 -11.87 -1.51
N LYS A 60 14.63 -12.31 -0.29
CA LYS A 60 13.25 -12.25 0.18
C LYS A 60 12.88 -10.79 0.44
N LYS A 61 11.66 -10.40 0.06
CA LYS A 61 11.08 -9.08 0.34
C LYS A 61 9.72 -9.25 0.99
N LEU A 62 9.52 -8.60 2.14
CA LEU A 62 8.21 -8.54 2.79
C LEU A 62 7.28 -7.58 2.03
N GLY A 63 6.01 -7.96 1.91
CA GLY A 63 4.99 -7.14 1.28
C GLY A 63 4.54 -5.97 2.15
N LYS A 64 4.03 -4.91 1.54
CA LYS A 64 3.46 -3.76 2.25
C LYS A 64 2.29 -4.15 3.17
N PHE A 65 1.51 -5.17 2.81
CA PHE A 65 0.45 -5.68 3.69
C PHE A 65 1.01 -6.32 4.96
N GLU A 66 2.10 -7.08 4.85
CA GLU A 66 2.77 -7.70 5.99
C GLU A 66 3.44 -6.63 6.88
N LEU A 67 4.06 -5.63 6.26
CA LEU A 67 4.62 -4.48 6.98
C LEU A 67 3.56 -3.66 7.74
N ALA A 68 2.32 -3.73 7.30
CA ALA A 68 1.19 -3.04 7.92
C ALA A 68 0.42 -3.93 8.93
N ASP A 69 0.99 -5.06 9.36
CA ASP A 69 0.33 -5.98 10.28
C ASP A 69 -0.25 -5.23 11.49
N LYS A 70 -1.50 -5.54 11.82
CA LYS A 70 -2.34 -4.90 12.85
C LYS A 70 -2.60 -3.39 12.69
N GLY A 71 -2.00 -2.75 11.70
CA GLY A 71 -2.06 -1.33 11.45
C GLY A 71 -3.06 -0.92 10.37
N THR A 72 -2.61 -0.05 9.47
CA THR A 72 -3.43 0.52 8.40
C THR A 72 -2.61 0.63 7.12
N VAL A 73 -3.18 0.12 6.02
CA VAL A 73 -2.70 0.40 4.66
C VAL A 73 -3.57 1.49 4.06
N PHE A 74 -2.94 2.49 3.46
CA PHE A 74 -3.63 3.49 2.65
C PHE A 74 -3.24 3.30 1.19
N LEU A 75 -4.21 2.95 0.35
CA LEU A 75 -4.07 2.82 -1.10
C LEU A 75 -4.54 4.11 -1.75
N ASP A 76 -3.61 4.95 -2.19
CA ASP A 76 -3.90 6.18 -2.93
C ASP A 76 -3.96 5.90 -4.43
N GLU A 77 -4.84 6.61 -5.12
CA GLU A 77 -5.11 6.42 -6.56
C GLU A 77 -5.41 4.95 -6.93
N ILE A 78 -6.24 4.26 -6.11
CA ILE A 78 -6.59 2.83 -6.29
C ILE A 78 -7.20 2.50 -7.67
N GLY A 79 -7.77 3.49 -8.35
CA GLY A 79 -8.29 3.34 -9.72
C GLY A 79 -7.19 3.06 -10.76
N GLU A 80 -5.93 3.40 -10.46
CA GLU A 80 -4.77 3.14 -11.32
C GLU A 80 -4.18 1.74 -11.11
N MET A 81 -4.70 0.95 -10.16
CA MET A 81 -4.30 -0.45 -10.00
C MET A 81 -4.73 -1.28 -11.21
N ASP A 82 -3.88 -2.24 -11.59
CA ASP A 82 -4.22 -3.20 -12.65
C ASP A 82 -5.49 -3.99 -12.26
N THR A 83 -6.44 -4.11 -13.19
CA THR A 83 -7.64 -4.94 -13.04
C THR A 83 -7.35 -6.40 -12.69
N ALA A 84 -6.19 -6.93 -13.08
CA ALA A 84 -5.78 -8.28 -12.69
C ALA A 84 -5.48 -8.40 -11.19
N LEU A 85 -5.25 -7.28 -10.50
CA LEU A 85 -4.88 -7.19 -9.09
C LEU A 85 -6.00 -6.62 -8.20
N GLN A 86 -7.10 -6.16 -8.80
CA GLN A 86 -8.31 -5.65 -8.12
C GLN A 86 -9.23 -6.80 -7.72
#